data_AF-A0A1G6XF59-F1
#
_entry.id   AF-A0A1G6XF59-F1
#
_cell.length_a   1.000
_cell.length_b   1.000
_cell.length_c   1.000
_cell.angle_alpha   90.00
_cell.angle_beta   90.00
_cell.angle_gamma   90.00
#
_symmetry.space_group_name_H-M   'P 1'
#
loop_
_entity.id
_entity.type
_entity.pdbx_description
1 polymer ?
#
loop_
_entity_poly.entity_id
_entity_poly.type
_entity_poly.pdbx_seq_one_letter_code
_entity_poly.pdbx_strand_id
1 'polypeptide(L)'
;MEILDLIDKLEDMVKNAKQPILNKDQVILEQDELFGVIDDLRTNMPTAIQDAQWVKRDEERIIAAAQEEHDRIVAEAKERARALVEQHEITMMANAEAASIVNDARQQAHDIFEGAFNYAHDIMSKLENQLTVYYEVIQEGRSDIQKSLDAMKAQDFEIEYRPDDESDDNR
;
A
#
# COMPACT_ATOMS: atom_id res chain seq x y z
N MET A 1 -24.12 -4.18 62.07
CA MET A 1 -25.43 -4.51 61.50
C MET A 1 -25.41 -3.97 60.09
N GLU A 2 -25.81 -4.78 59.11
CA GLU A 2 -25.94 -4.30 57.75
C GLU A 2 -27.04 -3.22 57.71
N ILE A 3 -26.94 -2.29 56.77
CA ILE A 3 -27.96 -1.23 56.59
C ILE A 3 -29.35 -1.86 56.40
N LEU A 4 -29.42 -3.00 55.72
CA LEU A 4 -30.64 -3.76 55.52
C LEU A 4 -31.21 -4.26 56.86
N ASP A 5 -30.37 -4.78 57.76
CA ASP A 5 -30.82 -5.21 59.10
C ASP A 5 -31.40 -4.03 59.92
N LEU A 6 -30.83 -2.83 59.77
CA LEU A 6 -31.33 -1.62 60.45
C LEU A 6 -32.67 -1.15 59.86
N ILE A 7 -32.85 -1.29 58.54
CA ILE A 7 -34.11 -1.00 57.86
C ILE A 7 -35.18 -2.02 58.29
N ASP A 8 -34.85 -3.31 58.32
CA ASP A 8 -35.76 -4.38 58.76
C ASP A 8 -36.18 -4.16 60.22
N LYS A 9 -35.23 -3.76 61.08
CA LYS A 9 -35.53 -3.41 62.47
C LYS A 9 -36.46 -2.21 62.58
N LEU A 10 -36.23 -1.16 61.79
CA LEU A 10 -37.12 0.00 61.72
C LEU A 10 -38.53 -0.39 61.26
N GLU A 11 -38.62 -1.27 60.26
CA GLU A 11 -39.89 -1.79 59.74
C GLU A 11 -40.63 -2.61 60.80
N ASP A 12 -39.93 -3.46 61.54
CA ASP A 12 -40.49 -4.25 62.64
C ASP A 12 -40.94 -3.39 63.82
N MET A 13 -40.19 -2.32 64.14
CA MET A 13 -40.60 -1.34 65.15
C MET A 13 -41.93 -0.69 64.77
N VAL A 14 -42.09 -0.29 63.50
CA VAL A 14 -43.34 0.32 63.00
C VAL A 14 -44.49 -0.69 62.95
N LYS A 15 -44.25 -1.93 62.51
CA LYS A 15 -45.27 -2.99 62.42
C LYS A 15 -45.80 -3.41 63.79
N ASN A 16 -44.94 -3.49 64.80
CA ASN A 16 -45.29 -3.96 66.14
C ASN A 16 -45.63 -2.82 67.12
N ALA A 17 -45.63 -1.57 66.64
CA ALA A 17 -45.91 -0.40 67.45
C ALA A 17 -47.34 -0.40 67.99
N LYS A 18 -47.52 0.14 69.20
CA LYS A 18 -48.86 0.29 69.80
C LYS A 18 -49.65 1.37 69.05
N GLN A 19 -50.89 1.07 68.69
CA GLN A 19 -51.79 2.05 68.07
C GLN A 19 -52.63 2.80 69.13
N PRO A 20 -52.79 4.13 69.01
CA PRO A 20 -53.69 4.90 69.86
C PRO A 20 -55.17 4.54 69.62
N ILE A 21 -55.98 4.60 70.68
CA ILE A 21 -57.40 4.19 70.64
C ILE A 21 -58.26 5.13 69.76
N LEU A 22 -57.94 6.43 69.71
CA LEU A 22 -58.71 7.41 68.95
C LEU A 22 -58.26 7.56 67.48
N ASN A 23 -56.99 7.27 67.17
CA ASN A 23 -56.39 7.54 65.85
C ASN A 23 -55.63 6.30 65.36
N LYS A 24 -56.28 5.45 64.57
CA LYS A 24 -55.68 4.19 64.08
C LYS A 24 -54.61 4.37 63.00
N ASP A 25 -54.48 5.58 62.45
CA ASP A 25 -53.46 5.92 61.44
C ASP A 25 -52.13 6.36 62.08
N GLN A 26 -52.02 6.29 63.41
CA GLN A 26 -50.82 6.67 64.17
C GLN A 26 -50.25 5.46 64.91
N VAL A 27 -48.93 5.48 65.10
CA VAL A 27 -48.19 4.47 65.85
C VAL A 27 -47.37 5.14 66.94
N ILE A 28 -47.33 4.53 68.12
CA ILE A 28 -46.55 5.00 69.26
C ILE A 28 -45.24 4.21 69.30
N LEU A 29 -44.13 4.93 69.16
CA LEU A 29 -42.78 4.38 69.18
C LEU A 29 -41.99 4.95 70.37
N GLU A 30 -41.03 4.19 70.87
CA GLU A 30 -40.05 4.72 71.81
C GLU A 30 -39.08 5.64 71.07
N GLN A 31 -38.93 6.85 71.60
CA GLN A 31 -38.11 7.89 70.98
C GLN A 31 -36.62 7.48 70.93
N ASP A 32 -36.07 6.99 72.04
CA ASP A 32 -34.64 6.67 72.15
C ASP A 32 -34.23 5.51 71.24
N GLU A 33 -35.07 4.48 71.13
CA GLU A 33 -34.84 3.35 70.23
C GLU A 33 -34.88 3.77 68.74
N LEU A 34 -35.84 4.63 68.37
CA LEU A 34 -35.97 5.14 67.00
C LEU A 34 -34.75 6.00 66.61
N PHE A 35 -34.34 6.91 67.49
CA PHE A 35 -33.16 7.74 67.25
C PHE A 35 -31.86 6.92 67.20
N GLY A 36 -31.75 5.86 68.01
CA GLY A 36 -30.62 4.93 67.94
C GLY A 36 -30.48 4.25 66.57
N VAL A 37 -31.59 3.75 66.01
CA VAL A 37 -31.59 3.13 64.66
C VAL A 37 -31.23 4.15 63.58
N ILE A 38 -31.70 5.39 63.69
CA ILE A 38 -31.38 6.48 62.75
C ILE A 38 -29.90 6.86 62.81
N ASP A 39 -29.31 6.95 64.00
CA ASP A 39 -27.88 7.28 64.17
C ASP A 39 -26.98 6.14 63.68
N ASP A 40 -27.36 4.88 63.92
CA ASP A 40 -26.68 3.72 63.37
C ASP A 40 -26.76 3.70 61.83
N LEU A 41 -27.91 4.04 61.25
CA LEU A 41 -28.07 4.19 59.80
C LEU A 41 -27.17 5.30 59.24
N ARG A 42 -27.14 6.46 59.90
CA ARG A 42 -26.33 7.61 59.49
C ARG A 42 -24.83 7.31 59.58
N THR A 43 -24.42 6.48 60.54
CA THR A 43 -23.01 6.10 60.74
C THR A 43 -22.56 5.06 59.73
N ASN A 44 -23.42 4.08 59.40
CA ASN A 44 -23.05 2.95 58.53
C ASN A 44 -23.31 3.20 57.02
N MET A 45 -24.24 4.09 56.66
CA MET A 45 -24.54 4.44 55.25
C MET A 45 -23.33 4.93 54.44
N PRO A 46 -22.54 5.90 54.93
CA PRO A 46 -21.42 6.45 54.16
C PRO A 46 -20.40 5.38 53.78
N THR A 47 -20.11 4.46 54.69
CA THR A 47 -19.16 3.36 54.52
C THR A 47 -19.64 2.38 53.46
N ALA A 48 -20.90 1.93 53.52
CA ALA A 48 -21.46 1.03 52.52
C ALA A 48 -21.51 1.65 51.10
N ILE A 49 -21.80 2.95 51.01
CA ILE A 49 -21.75 3.67 49.72
C ILE A 49 -20.30 3.74 49.20
N GLN A 50 -19.32 4.00 50.06
CA GLN A 50 -17.91 4.00 49.68
C GLN A 50 -17.44 2.63 49.19
N ASP A 51 -17.86 1.55 49.86
CA ASP A 51 -17.54 0.19 49.48
C ASP A 51 -18.16 -0.17 48.13
N ALA A 52 -19.43 0.16 47.91
CA ALA A 52 -20.08 -0.05 46.61
C ALA A 52 -19.39 0.71 45.47
N GLN A 53 -18.97 1.96 45.73
CA GLN A 53 -18.19 2.75 44.76
C GLN A 53 -16.78 2.19 44.54
N TRP A 54 -16.18 1.58 45.55
CA TRP A 54 -14.89 0.91 45.43
C TRP A 54 -15.02 -0.36 44.57
N VAL A 55 -16.00 -1.22 44.85
CA VAL A 55 -16.28 -2.44 44.07
C VAL A 55 -16.50 -2.09 42.60
N LYS A 56 -17.31 -1.07 42.31
CA LYS A 56 -17.56 -0.65 40.93
C LYS A 56 -16.29 -0.18 40.22
N ARG A 57 -15.45 0.62 40.90
CA ARG A 57 -14.16 1.08 40.33
C ARG A 57 -13.20 -0.09 40.12
N ASP A 58 -13.20 -1.05 41.03
CA ASP A 58 -12.34 -2.23 40.90
C ASP A 58 -12.79 -3.14 39.75
N GLU A 59 -14.10 -3.31 39.57
CA GLU A 59 -14.68 -4.01 38.42
C GLU A 59 -14.25 -3.35 37.10
N GLU A 60 -14.40 -2.02 36.96
CA GLU A 60 -13.97 -1.28 35.78
C GLU A 60 -12.47 -1.44 35.52
N ARG A 61 -11.65 -1.43 36.58
CA ARG A 61 -10.20 -1.65 36.51
C ARG A 61 -9.86 -3.08 36.03
N ILE A 62 -10.56 -4.08 36.56
CA ILE A 62 -10.36 -5.50 36.19
C ILE A 62 -10.72 -5.69 34.71
N ILE A 63 -11.86 -5.15 34.27
CA ILE A 63 -12.29 -5.23 32.86
C ILE A 63 -11.27 -4.57 31.95
N ALA A 64 -10.81 -3.36 32.28
CA ALA A 64 -9.81 -2.66 31.49
C ALA A 64 -8.49 -3.47 31.37
N ALA A 65 -8.00 -4.01 32.49
CA ALA A 65 -6.81 -4.85 32.50
C ALA A 65 -6.98 -6.14 31.69
N ALA A 66 -8.16 -6.78 31.77
CA ALA A 66 -8.47 -7.98 30.99
C ALA A 66 -8.54 -7.66 29.48
N GLN A 67 -9.07 -6.49 29.11
CA GLN A 67 -9.13 -6.03 27.72
C GLN A 67 -7.73 -5.79 27.15
N GLU A 68 -6.87 -5.11 27.92
CA GLU A 68 -5.48 -4.86 27.53
C GLU A 68 -4.70 -6.17 27.38
N GLU A 69 -4.88 -7.10 28.32
CA GLU A 69 -4.27 -8.43 28.26
C GLU A 69 -4.76 -9.21 27.04
N HIS A 70 -6.06 -9.20 26.77
CA HIS A 70 -6.64 -9.81 25.57
C HIS A 70 -5.99 -9.27 24.29
N ASP A 71 -5.92 -7.95 24.17
CA ASP A 71 -5.37 -7.31 22.97
C ASP A 71 -3.88 -7.64 22.80
N ARG A 72 -3.12 -7.70 23.90
CA ARG A 72 -1.73 -8.15 23.92
C ARG A 72 -1.58 -9.59 23.43
N ILE A 73 -2.39 -10.52 23.96
CA ILE A 73 -2.37 -11.94 23.57
C ILE A 73 -2.71 -12.10 22.08
N VAL A 74 -3.73 -11.39 21.61
CA VAL A 74 -4.15 -11.43 20.20
C VAL A 74 -3.06 -10.88 19.28
N ALA A 75 -2.40 -9.78 19.66
CA ALA A 75 -1.30 -9.22 18.90
C ALA A 75 -0.12 -10.20 18.82
N GLU A 76 0.28 -10.80 19.95
CA GLU A 76 1.36 -11.78 20.01
C GLU A 76 1.05 -13.05 19.19
N ALA A 77 -0.18 -13.55 19.27
CA ALA A 77 -0.62 -14.71 18.50
C ALA A 77 -0.57 -14.44 16.98
N LYS A 78 -1.00 -13.25 16.54
CA LYS A 78 -0.92 -12.86 15.13
C LYS A 78 0.53 -12.78 14.64
N GLU A 79 1.42 -12.24 15.46
CA GLU A 79 2.83 -12.14 15.10
C GLU A 79 3.49 -13.52 15.00
N ARG A 80 3.24 -14.40 15.96
CA ARG A 80 3.70 -15.80 15.91
C ARG A 80 3.14 -16.54 14.69
N ALA A 81 1.87 -16.33 14.35
CA ALA A 81 1.27 -16.94 13.17
C ALA A 81 1.94 -16.46 11.88
N ARG A 82 2.26 -15.16 11.76
CA ARG A 82 3.02 -14.63 10.62
C ARG A 82 4.41 -15.26 10.52
N ALA A 83 5.15 -15.29 11.63
CA ALA A 83 6.47 -15.90 11.67
C ALA A 83 6.44 -17.40 11.29
N LEU A 84 5.43 -18.15 11.75
CA LEU A 84 5.25 -19.55 11.39
C LEU A 84 4.94 -19.75 9.91
N VAL A 85 4.13 -18.89 9.30
CA VAL A 85 3.83 -18.93 7.86
C VAL A 85 5.06 -18.58 7.03
N GLU A 86 5.86 -17.61 7.47
CA GLU A 86 7.11 -17.24 6.81
C GLU A 86 8.17 -18.34 6.91
N GLN A 87 8.28 -18.98 8.08
CA GLN A 87 9.16 -20.13 8.31
C GLN A 87 8.64 -21.43 7.69
N HIS A 88 7.40 -21.45 7.20
CA HIS A 88 6.83 -22.64 6.59
C HIS A 88 7.61 -22.95 5.31
N GLU A 89 8.10 -24.18 5.20
CA GLU A 89 8.93 -24.66 4.09
C GLU A 89 8.31 -24.36 2.73
N ILE A 90 6.99 -24.49 2.60
CA ILE A 90 6.22 -24.14 1.39
C ILE A 90 6.39 -22.66 1.01
N THR A 91 6.34 -21.73 1.97
CA THR A 91 6.49 -20.29 1.68
C THR A 91 7.92 -19.98 1.24
N MET A 92 8.92 -20.60 1.87
CA MET A 92 10.31 -20.47 1.44
C MET A 92 10.54 -21.03 0.04
N MET A 93 10.01 -22.22 -0.25
CA MET A 93 10.07 -22.84 -1.58
C MET A 93 9.38 -21.97 -2.63
N ALA A 94 8.18 -21.45 -2.33
CA ALA A 94 7.45 -20.56 -3.24
C ALA A 94 8.24 -19.26 -3.53
N ASN A 95 8.87 -18.67 -2.52
CA ASN A 95 9.72 -17.49 -2.71
C ASN A 95 10.98 -17.81 -3.54
N ALA A 96 11.61 -18.96 -3.32
CA ALA A 96 12.76 -19.40 -4.09
C ALA A 96 12.39 -19.66 -5.57
N GLU A 97 11.25 -20.33 -5.81
CA GLU A 97 10.73 -20.56 -7.15
C GLU A 97 10.36 -19.24 -7.86
N ALA A 98 9.68 -18.33 -7.16
CA ALA A 98 9.38 -17.00 -7.69
C ALA A 98 10.65 -16.23 -8.06
N ALA A 99 11.69 -16.29 -7.24
CA ALA A 99 12.98 -15.68 -7.54
C ALA A 99 13.64 -16.31 -8.77
N SER A 100 13.55 -17.64 -8.92
CA SER A 100 14.03 -18.35 -10.11
C SER A 100 13.30 -17.90 -11.37
N ILE A 101 11.96 -17.87 -11.33
CA ILE A 101 11.12 -17.43 -12.47
C ILE A 101 11.49 -16.01 -12.91
N VAL A 102 11.69 -15.09 -11.95
CA VAL A 102 12.09 -13.70 -12.27
C VAL A 102 13.48 -13.65 -12.89
N ASN A 103 14.42 -14.48 -12.41
CA ASN A 103 15.76 -14.54 -12.97
C ASN A 103 15.74 -15.12 -14.40
N ASP A 104 15.02 -16.22 -14.61
CA ASP A 104 14.87 -16.86 -15.91
C ASP A 104 14.18 -15.92 -16.92
N ALA A 105 13.17 -15.16 -16.48
CA ALA A 105 12.52 -14.16 -17.31
C ALA A 105 13.47 -13.01 -17.69
N ARG A 106 14.32 -12.56 -16.75
CA ARG A 106 15.33 -11.53 -17.03
C ARG A 106 16.39 -12.03 -18.01
N GLN A 107 16.86 -13.25 -17.85
CA GLN A 107 17.83 -13.85 -18.77
C GLN A 107 17.25 -13.98 -20.17
N GLN A 108 16.05 -14.53 -20.30
CA GLN A 108 15.37 -14.64 -21.59
C GLN A 108 15.15 -13.27 -22.25
N ALA A 109 14.77 -12.25 -21.48
CA ALA A 109 14.64 -10.89 -22.00
C ALA A 109 15.98 -10.36 -22.52
N HIS A 110 17.07 -10.60 -21.79
CA HIS A 110 18.41 -10.22 -22.21
C HIS A 110 18.81 -10.90 -23.52
N ASP A 111 18.61 -12.22 -23.61
CA ASP A 111 18.94 -13.01 -24.80
C ASP A 111 18.13 -12.55 -26.03
N ILE A 112 16.85 -12.21 -25.83
CA ILE A 112 15.99 -11.64 -26.89
C ILE A 112 16.54 -10.29 -27.35
N PHE A 113 16.91 -9.41 -26.42
CA PHE A 113 17.47 -8.11 -26.75
C PHE A 113 18.77 -8.24 -27.54
N GLU A 114 19.70 -9.07 -27.06
CA GLU A 114 20.97 -9.32 -27.74
C GLU A 114 20.74 -9.90 -29.14
N GLY A 115 19.87 -10.90 -29.27
CA GLY A 115 19.48 -11.48 -30.56
C GLY A 115 18.89 -10.45 -31.53
N ALA A 116 18.02 -9.56 -31.03
CA ALA A 116 17.42 -8.49 -31.83
C ALA A 116 18.46 -7.47 -32.30
N PHE A 117 19.41 -7.08 -31.45
CA PHE A 117 20.50 -6.17 -31.82
C PHE A 117 21.43 -6.80 -32.86
N ASN A 118 21.81 -8.06 -32.67
CA ASN A 118 22.65 -8.79 -33.64
C ASN A 118 21.95 -8.94 -35.00
N TYR A 119 20.65 -9.24 -35.00
CA TYR A 119 19.85 -9.29 -36.22
C TYR A 119 19.77 -7.92 -36.91
N ALA A 120 19.48 -6.85 -36.16
CA ALA A 120 19.45 -5.50 -36.71
C ALA A 120 20.81 -5.10 -37.31
N HIS A 121 21.91 -5.44 -36.64
CA HIS A 121 23.26 -5.20 -37.13
C HIS A 121 23.55 -5.93 -38.45
N ASP A 122 23.17 -7.21 -38.57
CA ASP A 122 23.32 -7.98 -39.82
C ASP A 122 22.52 -7.36 -40.98
N ILE A 123 21.27 -6.97 -40.73
CA ILE A 123 20.44 -6.29 -41.73
C ILE A 123 21.06 -4.94 -42.15
N MET A 124 21.53 -4.15 -41.19
CA MET A 124 22.17 -2.86 -41.49
C MET A 124 23.47 -3.03 -42.28
N SER A 125 24.29 -4.03 -41.93
CA SER A 125 25.52 -4.35 -42.65
C SER A 125 25.24 -4.78 -44.09
N LYS A 126 24.20 -5.59 -44.32
CA LYS A 126 23.77 -5.99 -45.67
C LYS A 126 23.30 -4.78 -46.49
N LEU A 127 22.52 -3.89 -45.87
CA LEU A 127 22.04 -2.67 -46.52
C LEU A 127 23.19 -1.73 -46.88
N GLU A 128 24.15 -1.54 -45.96
CA GLU A 128 25.34 -0.71 -46.20
C GLU A 128 26.15 -1.22 -47.39
N ASN A 129 26.39 -2.52 -47.48
CA ASN A 129 27.10 -3.13 -48.61
C ASN A 129 26.35 -2.89 -49.93
N GLN A 130 25.03 -3.07 -49.96
CA GLN A 130 24.21 -2.82 -51.16
C GLN A 130 24.25 -1.35 -51.59
N LEU A 131 24.11 -0.42 -50.64
CA LEU A 131 24.16 1.01 -50.92
C LEU A 131 25.54 1.44 -51.43
N THR A 132 26.61 0.83 -50.93
CA THR A 132 27.98 1.07 -51.42
C THR A 132 28.12 0.66 -52.88
N VAL A 133 27.65 -0.52 -53.25
CA VAL A 133 27.65 -0.98 -54.65
C VAL A 133 26.84 -0.04 -55.55
N TYR A 134 25.65 0.37 -55.11
CA TYR A 134 24.83 1.32 -55.89
C TYR A 134 25.51 2.68 -56.04
N TYR A 135 26.18 3.16 -54.99
CA TYR A 135 26.93 4.41 -55.02
C TYR A 135 28.09 4.34 -56.02
N GLU A 136 28.85 3.24 -56.05
CA GLU A 136 29.93 3.03 -57.02
C GLU A 136 29.42 3.07 -58.47
N VAL A 137 28.32 2.35 -58.76
CA VAL A 137 27.68 2.36 -60.09
C VAL A 137 27.23 3.76 -60.50
N ILE A 138 26.64 4.54 -59.58
CA ILE A 138 26.23 5.93 -59.85
C ILE A 138 27.46 6.80 -60.14
N GLN A 139 28.55 6.64 -59.39
CA GLN A 139 29.76 7.43 -59.59
C GLN A 139 30.46 7.11 -60.91
N GLU A 140 30.50 5.84 -61.31
CA GLU A 140 30.98 5.41 -62.62
C GLU A 140 30.12 6.04 -63.73
N GLY A 141 28.80 5.91 -63.65
CA GLY A 141 27.87 6.51 -64.61
C GLY A 141 28.02 8.04 -64.72
N ARG A 142 28.23 8.74 -63.59
CA ARG A 142 28.51 10.19 -63.59
C ARG A 142 29.83 10.52 -64.26
N SER A 143 30.88 9.75 -63.97
CA SER A 143 32.20 9.92 -64.59
C SER A 143 32.10 9.77 -66.12
N ASP A 144 31.37 8.78 -66.60
CA ASP A 144 31.24 8.53 -68.04
C ASP A 144 30.38 9.60 -68.75
N ILE A 145 29.33 10.11 -68.08
CA ILE A 145 28.60 11.28 -68.56
C ILE A 145 29.53 12.50 -68.63
N GLN A 146 30.36 12.73 -67.63
CA GLN A 146 31.30 13.86 -67.63
C GLN A 146 32.31 13.75 -68.79
N LYS A 147 32.91 12.57 -68.98
CA LYS A 147 33.82 12.30 -70.12
C LYS A 147 33.14 12.55 -71.47
N SER A 148 31.89 12.10 -71.62
CA SER A 148 31.15 12.31 -72.88
C SER A 148 30.81 13.79 -73.10
N LEU A 149 30.44 14.53 -72.06
CA LEU A 149 30.24 15.98 -72.13
C LEU A 149 31.53 16.73 -72.52
N ASP A 150 32.67 16.35 -71.96
CA ASP A 150 33.96 16.98 -72.28
C ASP A 150 34.39 16.67 -73.72
N ALA A 151 34.14 15.44 -74.20
CA ALA A 151 34.36 15.08 -75.60
C ALA A 151 33.47 15.87 -76.56
N MET A 152 32.19 16.08 -76.23
CA MET A 152 31.26 16.89 -77.02
C MET A 152 31.72 18.35 -77.11
N LYS A 153 32.16 18.95 -75.99
CA LYS A 153 32.71 20.32 -75.99
C LYS A 153 33.97 20.46 -76.82
N ALA A 154 34.83 19.44 -76.82
CA ALA A 154 36.04 19.44 -77.65
C ALA A 154 35.71 19.37 -79.15
N GLN A 155 34.62 18.68 -79.52
CA GLN A 155 34.18 18.54 -80.91
C GLN A 155 33.48 19.80 -81.44
N ASP A 156 32.73 20.52 -80.59
CA ASP A 156 32.11 21.81 -80.93
C ASP A 156 33.15 22.93 -81.16
N PHE A 157 34.37 22.81 -80.62
CA PHE A 157 35.47 23.77 -80.85
C PHE A 157 36.22 23.55 -82.18
N GLU A 158 36.00 22.44 -82.90
CA GLU A 158 36.61 22.22 -84.23
C GLU A 158 35.78 22.80 -85.38
N ILE A 159 34.56 23.29 -85.13
CA ILE A 159 33.74 24.01 -86.12
C ILE A 159 33.91 25.52 -85.95
N GLU A 160 35.16 26.02 -86.01
CA GLU A 160 35.43 27.46 -86.08
C GLU A 160 36.21 27.80 -87.37
N TYR A 161 35.46 28.36 -88.32
CA TYR A 161 35.85 29.19 -89.46
C TYR A 161 36.93 28.65 -90.43
N ARG A 162 36.51 27.97 -91.50
CA ARG A 162 37.20 28.08 -92.80
C ARG A 162 36.73 29.38 -93.44
N PRO A 163 37.59 30.40 -93.64
CA PRO A 163 37.17 31.55 -94.41
C PRO A 163 36.82 31.06 -95.82
N ASP A 164 35.64 31.45 -96.29
CA ASP A 164 35.26 31.30 -97.69
C ASP A 164 36.31 32.03 -98.53
N ASP A 165 37.06 31.29 -99.36
CA ASP A 165 37.94 31.89 -100.36
C ASP A 165 37.08 32.68 -101.34
N GLU A 166 36.95 33.99 -101.08
CA GLU A 166 36.56 34.97 -102.07
C GLU A 166 37.58 34.95 -103.22
N SER A 167 37.11 34.45 -104.36
CA SER A 167 37.40 34.88 -105.74
C SER A 167 38.86 35.15 -106.13
N ASP A 168 39.30 34.49 -107.21
CA ASP A 168 39.76 35.31 -108.32
C ASP A 168 39.47 34.69 -109.70
N ASP A 169 38.78 35.52 -110.46
CA ASP A 169 38.47 35.51 -111.88
C ASP A 169 39.75 35.50 -112.73
N ASN A 170 39.94 34.53 -113.64
CA ASN A 170 40.36 34.83 -115.01
C ASN A 170 40.54 33.62 -115.95
N ARG A 171 39.98 33.81 -117.17
CA ARG A 171 40.24 33.19 -118.49
C ARG A 171 39.41 31.99 -118.92
#